data_AF-L1J6J0-F1
#
_entry.id   AF-L1J6J0-F1
#
_cell.length_a   1.000
_cell.length_b   1.000
_cell.length_c   1.000
_cell.angle_alpha   90.00
_cell.angle_beta   90.00
_cell.angle_gamma   90.00
#
_symmetry.space_group_name_H-M   'P 1'
#
loop_
_entity.id
_entity.type
_entity.pdbx_description
1 polymer ?
#
loop_
_entity_poly.entity_id
_entity_poly.type
_entity_poly.pdbx_seq_one_letter_code
_entity_poly.pdbx_strand_id
1 'polypeptide(L)'
;MEPYSGFEREIDIFKRNGIDGQVLLKLTKEHLAELGIGRVGVSIKLHKEVSLLKRLHLKPNTKKLFMRNPFRLIFGLFTFHWAQTSEVVESDAEKRGFDVRPPIPASIMYCFSAVACIFFMWALIISIMMIILINEMSDDKEIFVLINTVMSASSQNTSGRFFTLGMFFMSLPVGVYCLYNQDFGLERIEISQPDDLKTFALGICCATCILIALLWVFAWIFSIPRAIGIVYASKLKATEDDINLWIQSKKFFDQVENTSNNRI
;
A
#
# COMPACT_ATOMS: atom_id res chain seq x y z
N MET A 1 -9.67 40.76 4.08
CA MET A 1 -8.65 40.16 4.97
C MET A 1 -7.30 40.62 4.46
N GLU A 2 -6.65 41.54 5.15
CA GLU A 2 -5.31 41.98 4.78
C GLU A 2 -4.31 40.82 4.98
N PRO A 3 -3.32 40.65 4.09
CA PRO A 3 -2.28 39.64 4.24
C PRO A 3 -1.57 39.87 5.58
N TYR A 4 -1.33 38.79 6.33
CA TYR A 4 -0.66 38.81 7.63
C TYR A 4 0.64 39.62 7.57
N SER A 5 0.57 40.86 8.03
CA SER A 5 1.72 41.75 8.17
C SER A 5 2.71 41.14 9.17
N GLY A 6 4.00 41.28 8.86
CA GLY A 6 5.08 40.86 9.75
C GLY A 6 5.12 41.67 11.05
N PHE A 7 6.19 41.53 11.82
CA PHE A 7 6.39 42.25 13.08
C PHE A 7 6.86 43.71 12.88
N GLU A 8 6.40 44.38 11.82
CA GLU A 8 6.94 45.67 11.37
C GLU A 8 6.78 46.76 12.43
N ARG A 9 5.68 46.75 13.19
CA ARG A 9 5.42 47.71 14.26
C ARG A 9 6.30 47.45 15.49
N GLU A 10 6.62 46.18 15.73
CA GLU A 10 7.43 45.74 16.86
C GLU A 10 8.94 45.92 16.60
N ILE A 11 9.37 46.03 15.34
CA ILE A 11 10.77 46.35 14.98
C ILE A 11 11.21 47.66 15.61
N ASP A 12 10.38 48.70 15.56
CA ASP A 12 10.72 50.01 16.15
C ASP A 12 10.81 49.93 17.66
N ILE A 13 9.97 49.10 18.30
CA ILE A 13 10.00 48.85 19.74
C ILE A 13 11.34 48.17 20.12
N PHE A 14 11.78 47.16 19.37
CA PHE A 14 13.06 46.51 19.62
C PHE A 14 14.25 47.43 19.40
N LYS A 15 14.22 48.24 18.33
CA LYS A 15 15.28 49.23 18.06
C LYS A 15 15.37 50.28 19.18
N ARG A 16 14.24 50.83 19.62
CA ARG A 16 14.19 51.84 20.69
C ARG A 16 14.68 51.30 22.03
N ASN A 17 14.42 50.04 22.32
CA ASN A 17 14.85 49.38 23.56
C ASN A 17 16.24 48.71 23.45
N GLY A 18 16.96 48.91 22.33
CA GLY A 18 18.31 48.36 22.16
C GLY A 18 18.37 46.82 22.17
N ILE A 19 17.28 46.16 21.76
CA ILE A 19 17.20 44.70 21.75
C ILE A 19 17.99 44.15 20.56
N ASP A 20 19.20 43.67 20.83
CA ASP A 20 20.04 42.98 19.84
C ASP A 20 19.71 41.47 19.76
N GLY A 21 20.41 40.75 18.88
CA GLY A 21 20.21 39.30 18.73
C GLY A 21 20.51 38.50 19.99
N GLN A 22 21.44 38.93 20.85
CA GLN A 22 21.77 38.21 22.09
C GLN A 22 20.71 38.43 23.16
N VAL A 23 20.20 39.66 23.28
CA VAL A 23 19.11 40.02 24.20
C VAL A 23 17.81 39.36 23.74
N LEU A 24 17.54 39.32 22.43
CA LEU A 24 16.39 38.64 21.84
C LEU A 24 16.33 37.16 22.28
N LEU A 25 17.46 36.47 22.28
CA LEU A 25 17.56 35.07 22.73
C LEU A 25 17.36 34.88 24.24
N LYS A 26 17.42 35.95 25.04
CA LYS A 26 17.17 35.93 26.48
C LYS A 26 15.77 36.43 26.87
N LEU A 27 15.00 36.99 25.93
CA LEU A 27 13.64 37.46 26.21
C LEU A 27 12.73 36.33 26.71
N THR A 28 11.96 36.65 27.76
CA THR A 28 10.86 35.83 28.28
C THR A 28 9.53 36.50 27.90
N LYS A 29 8.41 35.87 28.23
CA LYS A 29 7.08 36.41 27.90
C LYS A 29 6.80 37.69 28.69
N GLU A 30 7.30 37.78 29.91
CA GLU A 30 7.17 38.93 30.80
C GLU A 30 7.88 40.16 30.22
N HIS A 31 9.10 39.98 29.71
CA HIS A 31 9.84 41.06 29.05
C HIS A 31 9.12 41.61 27.80
N LEU A 32 8.36 40.79 27.07
CA LEU A 32 7.55 41.29 25.93
C LEU A 32 6.41 42.21 26.39
N ALA A 33 5.82 41.93 27.55
CA ALA A 33 4.81 42.79 28.15
C ALA A 33 5.43 44.11 28.63
N GLU A 34 6.61 44.06 29.26
CA GLU A 34 7.37 45.24 29.70
C GLU A 34 7.82 46.14 28.53
N LEU A 35 8.11 45.55 27.37
CA LEU A 35 8.43 46.29 26.13
C LEU A 35 7.20 46.99 25.50
N GLY A 36 6.01 46.85 26.09
CA GLY A 36 4.78 47.47 25.59
C GLY A 36 4.05 46.67 24.52
N ILE A 37 4.42 45.40 24.29
CA ILE A 37 3.73 44.51 23.35
C ILE A 37 2.51 43.89 24.06
N GLY A 38 1.49 44.71 24.29
CA GLY A 38 0.28 44.32 25.04
C GLY A 38 -0.73 43.47 24.26
N ARG A 39 -0.60 43.37 22.93
CA ARG A 39 -1.50 42.55 22.10
C ARG A 39 -1.18 41.07 22.31
N VAL A 40 -2.08 40.35 22.98
CA VAL A 40 -1.91 38.93 23.32
C VAL A 40 -1.53 38.06 22.12
N GLY A 41 -2.22 38.22 20.98
CA GLY A 41 -1.92 37.45 19.76
C GLY A 41 -0.52 37.70 19.19
N VAL A 42 -0.06 38.96 19.22
CA VAL A 42 1.29 39.34 18.76
C VAL A 42 2.35 38.82 19.71
N SER A 43 2.14 38.99 21.02
CA SER A 43 3.05 38.50 22.06
C SER A 43 3.24 36.97 21.97
N ILE A 44 2.16 36.21 21.78
CA ILE A 44 2.23 34.75 21.59
C ILE A 44 3.00 34.39 20.31
N LYS A 45 2.68 35.03 19.19
CA LYS A 45 3.34 34.78 17.89
C LYS A 45 4.84 35.08 17.97
N LEU A 46 5.20 36.23 18.56
CA LEU A 46 6.58 36.67 18.68
C LEU A 46 7.38 35.80 19.65
N HIS A 47 6.78 35.39 20.77
CA HIS A 47 7.40 34.43 21.69
C HIS A 47 7.68 33.07 21.03
N LYS A 48 6.77 32.60 20.17
CA LYS A 48 6.94 31.36 19.39
C LYS A 48 8.13 31.48 18.42
N GLU A 49 8.25 32.59 17.70
CA GLU A 49 9.37 32.83 16.78
C GLU A 49 10.72 32.97 17.51
N VAL A 50 10.76 33.72 18.62
CA VAL A 50 11.95 33.83 19.47
C VAL A 50 12.36 32.46 20.02
N SER A 51 11.40 31.63 20.45
CA SER A 51 11.67 30.27 20.92
C SER A 51 12.22 29.36 19.82
N LEU A 52 11.74 29.52 18.58
CA LEU A 52 12.26 28.82 17.41
C LEU A 52 13.70 29.24 17.13
N LEU A 53 13.99 30.55 17.15
CA LEU A 53 15.34 31.08 17.00
C LEU A 53 16.30 30.56 18.09
N LYS A 54 15.86 30.51 19.36
CA LYS A 54 16.64 29.91 20.46
C LYS A 54 17.01 28.46 20.17
N ARG A 55 16.05 27.67 19.66
CA ARG A 55 16.29 26.26 19.30
C ARG A 55 17.31 26.14 18.16
N LEU A 56 17.18 26.96 17.13
CA LEU A 56 18.13 26.98 16.00
C LEU A 56 19.54 27.39 16.43
N HIS A 57 19.65 28.37 17.33
CA HIS A 57 20.93 28.84 17.86
C HIS A 57 21.60 27.80 18.76
N LEU A 58 20.83 27.13 19.65
CA LEU A 58 21.36 26.10 20.57
C LEU A 58 21.73 24.79 19.88
N LYS A 59 21.18 24.50 18.69
CA LYS A 59 21.49 23.30 17.92
C LYS A 59 21.95 23.68 16.50
N PRO A 60 23.16 24.26 16.34
CA PRO A 60 23.66 24.65 15.02
C PRO A 60 23.81 23.45 14.07
N ASN A 61 24.03 22.26 14.61
CA ASN A 61 24.17 21.01 13.85
C ASN A 61 22.85 20.33 13.47
N THR A 62 21.67 20.85 13.85
CA THR A 62 20.40 20.28 13.34
C THR A 62 20.25 20.45 11.83
N LYS A 63 20.99 21.37 11.19
CA LYS A 63 21.10 21.47 9.73
C LYS A 63 22.03 20.42 9.09
N LYS A 64 22.90 19.76 9.86
CA LYS A 64 23.95 18.84 9.35
C LYS A 64 23.79 17.38 9.78
N LEU A 65 22.79 17.05 10.61
CA LEU A 65 22.63 15.70 11.17
C LEU A 65 21.79 14.73 10.34
N PHE A 66 21.28 15.13 9.17
CA PHE A 66 20.58 14.21 8.27
C PHE A 66 21.50 13.62 7.21
N MET A 67 22.54 12.90 7.64
CA MET A 67 23.09 11.88 6.75
C MET A 67 22.13 10.69 6.74
N ARG A 68 21.43 10.55 5.61
CA ARG A 68 20.58 9.39 5.26
C ARG A 68 21.39 8.12 5.41
N ASN A 69 21.13 7.35 6.47
CA ASN A 69 21.56 5.96 6.51
C ASN A 69 20.53 5.13 5.72
N PRO A 70 20.87 4.61 4.51
CA PRO A 70 19.93 3.87 3.68
C PRO A 70 19.42 2.61 4.37
N PHE A 71 20.21 2.00 5.26
CA PHE A 71 19.78 0.82 6.03
C PHE A 71 18.66 1.15 7.01
N ARG A 72 18.72 2.31 7.67
CA ARG A 72 17.65 2.76 8.57
C ARG A 72 16.36 3.07 7.80
N LEU A 73 16.51 3.52 6.55
CA LEU A 73 15.42 3.84 5.64
C LEU A 73 14.70 2.57 5.17
N ILE A 74 15.45 1.55 4.76
CA ILE A 74 14.94 0.20 4.45
C ILE A 74 14.31 -0.44 5.70
N PHE A 75 14.99 -0.36 6.85
CA PHE A 75 14.47 -0.92 8.10
C PHE A 75 13.17 -0.25 8.53
N GLY A 76 13.05 1.08 8.40
CA GLY A 76 11.82 1.83 8.66
C GLY A 76 10.66 1.43 7.75
N LEU A 77 10.95 1.09 6.49
CA LEU A 77 9.99 0.56 5.52
C LEU A 77 9.39 -0.78 5.99
N PHE A 78 10.24 -1.69 6.45
CA PHE A 78 9.86 -3.05 6.89
C PHE A 78 9.25 -3.10 8.28
N THR A 79 9.65 -2.20 9.17
CA THR A 79 9.15 -2.16 10.56
C THR A 79 7.85 -1.39 10.72
N PHE A 80 7.24 -0.94 9.61
CA PHE A 80 6.03 -0.11 9.62
C PHE A 80 6.18 1.12 10.53
N HIS A 81 7.39 1.65 10.70
CA HIS A 81 7.61 2.82 11.55
C HIS A 81 6.88 4.06 11.01
N TRP A 82 6.61 4.06 9.70
CA TRP A 82 5.76 5.02 8.99
C TRP A 82 4.26 4.90 9.32
N ALA A 83 3.82 3.76 9.86
CA ALA A 83 2.44 3.50 10.26
C ALA A 83 2.16 3.95 11.70
N GLN A 84 3.07 4.71 12.33
CA GLN A 84 2.71 5.48 13.53
C GLN A 84 1.48 6.32 13.18
N THR A 85 0.35 5.94 13.76
CA THR A 85 -0.96 6.51 13.45
C THR A 85 -0.89 8.02 13.65
N SER A 86 -1.58 8.75 12.77
CA SER A 86 -1.65 10.21 12.82
C SER A 86 -2.00 10.72 14.22
N GLU A 87 -2.73 9.94 15.02
CA GLU A 87 -3.05 10.23 16.42
C GLU A 87 -1.83 10.41 17.33
N VAL A 88 -0.80 9.57 17.20
CA VAL A 88 0.40 9.67 18.05
C VAL A 88 1.21 10.91 17.67
N VAL A 89 1.32 11.18 16.37
CA VAL A 89 2.04 12.32 15.82
C VAL A 89 1.30 13.63 16.08
N GLU A 90 -0.02 13.65 15.97
CA GLU A 90 -0.87 14.79 16.33
C GLU A 90 -0.77 15.09 17.82
N SER A 91 -0.86 14.09 18.70
CA SER A 91 -0.76 14.35 20.14
C SER A 91 0.59 14.97 20.55
N ASP A 92 1.69 14.55 19.90
CA ASP A 92 3.03 15.05 20.19
C ASP A 92 3.31 16.41 19.52
N ALA A 93 2.73 16.67 18.36
CA ALA A 93 2.87 17.94 17.66
C ALA A 93 1.94 19.03 18.22
N GLU A 94 0.73 18.66 18.65
CA GLU A 94 -0.21 19.51 19.38
C GLU A 94 0.39 19.92 20.74
N LYS A 95 0.95 18.96 21.50
CA LYS A 95 1.72 19.25 22.72
C LYS A 95 2.91 20.18 22.49
N ARG A 96 3.46 20.22 21.26
CA ARG A 96 4.58 21.08 20.89
C ARG A 96 4.16 22.36 20.16
N GLY A 97 2.87 22.61 20.00
CA GLY A 97 2.32 23.81 19.35
C GLY A 97 2.64 23.93 17.86
N PHE A 98 2.94 22.82 17.19
CA PHE A 98 3.13 22.79 15.74
C PHE A 98 1.79 22.68 15.04
N ASP A 99 1.60 23.50 14.01
CA ASP A 99 0.43 23.41 13.14
C ASP A 99 0.62 22.20 12.22
N VAL A 100 -0.04 21.09 12.60
CA VAL A 100 -0.03 19.84 11.84
C VAL A 100 -1.08 20.00 10.75
N ARG A 101 -0.64 20.33 9.53
CA ARG A 101 -1.50 20.09 8.37
C ARG A 101 -1.74 18.58 8.30
N PRO A 102 -2.97 18.14 7.96
CA PRO A 102 -3.31 16.73 7.99
C PRO A 102 -2.31 15.96 7.12
N PRO A 103 -1.74 14.85 7.63
CA PRO A 103 -0.86 14.01 6.83
C PRO A 103 -1.58 13.62 5.54
N ILE A 104 -0.79 13.39 4.48
CA ILE A 104 -1.24 12.88 3.16
C ILE A 104 -2.42 11.93 3.38
N PRO A 105 -3.53 12.08 2.63
CA PRO A 105 -4.78 11.45 3.00
C PRO A 105 -4.58 9.93 3.04
N ALA A 106 -4.58 9.39 4.26
CA ALA A 106 -4.42 7.97 4.53
C ALA A 106 -5.42 7.12 3.74
N SER A 107 -6.51 7.73 3.25
CA SER A 107 -7.47 7.16 2.31
C SER A 107 -6.83 6.52 1.08
N ILE A 108 -5.75 7.08 0.51
CA ILE A 108 -5.05 6.47 -0.63
C ILE A 108 -4.41 5.15 -0.19
N MET A 109 -3.72 5.14 0.96
CA MET A 109 -3.11 3.92 1.49
C MET A 109 -4.15 2.86 1.83
N TYR A 110 -5.28 3.26 2.45
CA TYR A 110 -6.37 2.34 2.77
C TYR A 110 -7.03 1.78 1.50
N CYS A 111 -7.22 2.60 0.46
CA CYS A 111 -7.81 2.16 -0.80
C CYS A 111 -6.94 1.11 -1.49
N PHE A 112 -5.65 1.38 -1.69
CA PHE A 112 -4.73 0.42 -2.32
C PHE A 112 -4.52 -0.84 -1.47
N SER A 113 -4.45 -0.71 -0.15
CA SER A 113 -4.36 -1.87 0.76
C SER A 113 -5.62 -2.74 0.68
N ALA A 114 -6.81 -2.14 0.65
CA ALA A 114 -8.07 -2.89 0.50
C ALA A 114 -8.11 -3.65 -0.83
N VAL A 115 -7.66 -3.01 -1.92
CA VAL A 115 -7.58 -3.69 -3.22
C VAL A 115 -6.56 -4.83 -3.22
N ALA A 116 -5.39 -4.63 -2.63
CA ALA A 116 -4.40 -5.69 -2.49
C ALA A 116 -4.96 -6.88 -1.67
N CYS A 117 -5.67 -6.62 -0.58
CA CYS A 117 -6.35 -7.65 0.21
C CYS A 117 -7.35 -8.46 -0.63
N ILE A 118 -8.12 -7.81 -1.51
CA ILE A 118 -9.05 -8.51 -2.43
C ILE A 118 -8.26 -9.45 -3.36
N PHE A 119 -7.14 -8.99 -3.94
CA PHE A 119 -6.32 -9.84 -4.80
C PHE A 119 -5.69 -11.02 -4.06
N PHE A 120 -5.20 -10.82 -2.84
CA PHE A 120 -4.69 -11.91 -2.01
C PHE A 120 -5.78 -12.90 -1.62
N MET A 121 -6.98 -12.43 -1.28
CA MET A 121 -8.13 -13.28 -0.99
C MET A 121 -8.49 -14.15 -2.21
N TRP A 122 -8.52 -13.58 -3.41
CA TRP A 122 -8.77 -14.35 -4.65
C TRP A 122 -7.66 -15.36 -4.95
N ALA A 123 -6.39 -14.97 -4.79
CA ALA A 123 -5.27 -15.90 -4.95
C ALA A 123 -5.39 -17.09 -3.99
N LEU A 124 -5.81 -16.84 -2.75
CA LEU A 124 -6.06 -17.86 -1.72
C LEU A 124 -7.24 -18.77 -2.09
N ILE A 125 -8.39 -18.19 -2.49
CA ILE A 125 -9.57 -18.96 -2.90
C ILE A 125 -9.24 -19.89 -4.07
N ILE A 126 -8.56 -19.39 -5.11
CA ILE A 126 -8.15 -20.20 -6.27
C ILE A 126 -7.20 -21.33 -5.83
N SER A 127 -6.27 -21.03 -4.92
CA SER A 127 -5.35 -22.04 -4.40
C SER A 127 -6.08 -23.13 -3.60
N ILE A 128 -7.03 -22.76 -2.75
CA ILE A 128 -7.85 -23.71 -1.99
C ILE A 128 -8.73 -24.54 -2.94
N MET A 129 -9.35 -23.92 -3.95
CA MET A 129 -10.12 -24.63 -4.97
C MET A 129 -9.28 -25.66 -5.73
N MET A 130 -8.04 -25.30 -6.11
CA MET A 130 -7.12 -26.25 -6.73
C MET A 130 -6.76 -27.41 -5.79
N ILE A 131 -6.54 -27.14 -4.50
CA ILE A 131 -6.26 -28.19 -3.51
C ILE A 131 -7.46 -29.12 -3.33
N ILE A 132 -8.67 -28.58 -3.17
CA ILE A 132 -9.90 -29.37 -3.03
C ILE A 132 -10.11 -30.22 -4.28
N LEU A 133 -9.93 -29.65 -5.46
CA LEU A 133 -10.13 -30.35 -6.73
C LEU A 133 -9.13 -31.49 -6.92
N ILE A 134 -7.88 -31.31 -6.48
CA ILE A 134 -6.87 -32.38 -6.44
C ILE A 134 -7.27 -33.46 -5.44
N ASN A 135 -7.77 -33.09 -4.26
CA ASN A 135 -8.16 -34.04 -3.21
C ASN A 135 -9.47 -34.80 -3.52
N GLU A 136 -10.37 -34.22 -4.31
CA GLU A 136 -11.64 -34.84 -4.68
C GLU A 136 -11.49 -35.81 -5.86
N MET A 137 -10.42 -35.70 -6.64
CA MET A 137 -10.09 -36.69 -7.67
C MET A 137 -9.63 -37.98 -7.00
N SER A 138 -10.42 -39.04 -7.19
CA SER A 138 -10.25 -40.32 -6.51
C SER A 138 -9.25 -41.24 -7.21
N ASP A 139 -8.89 -40.97 -8.46
CA ASP A 139 -8.02 -41.84 -9.27
C ASP A 139 -6.74 -41.08 -9.69
N ASP A 140 -5.58 -41.71 -9.49
CA ASP A 140 -4.26 -41.18 -9.84
C ASP A 140 -4.18 -40.82 -11.34
N LYS A 141 -4.95 -41.50 -12.19
CA LYS A 141 -5.04 -41.20 -13.63
C LYS A 141 -5.75 -39.88 -13.90
N GLU A 142 -6.85 -39.59 -13.19
CA GLU A 142 -7.56 -38.31 -13.31
C GLU A 142 -6.65 -37.17 -12.89
N ILE A 143 -5.93 -37.35 -11.78
CA ILE A 143 -4.96 -36.39 -11.28
C ILE A 143 -3.85 -36.18 -12.32
N PHE A 144 -3.31 -37.23 -12.93
CA PHE A 144 -2.26 -37.11 -13.94
C PHE A 144 -2.74 -36.39 -15.20
N VAL A 145 -3.95 -36.69 -15.69
CA VAL A 145 -4.56 -36.00 -16.85
C VAL A 145 -4.86 -34.55 -16.51
N LEU A 146 -5.39 -34.25 -15.32
CA LEU A 146 -5.60 -32.89 -14.86
C LEU A 146 -4.27 -32.16 -14.77
N ILE A 147 -3.24 -32.72 -14.12
CA ILE A 147 -1.93 -32.10 -13.98
C ILE A 147 -1.32 -31.86 -15.36
N ASN A 148 -1.40 -32.81 -16.30
CA ASN A 148 -0.87 -32.59 -17.65
C ASN A 148 -1.69 -31.58 -18.44
N THR A 149 -3.02 -31.55 -18.29
CA THR A 149 -3.88 -30.58 -18.98
C THR A 149 -3.71 -29.18 -18.39
N VAL A 150 -3.60 -29.08 -17.07
CA VAL A 150 -3.26 -27.86 -16.35
C VAL A 150 -1.84 -27.43 -16.70
N MET A 151 -0.82 -28.29 -16.63
CA MET A 151 0.57 -27.95 -16.99
C MET A 151 0.72 -27.57 -18.46
N SER A 152 0.05 -28.26 -19.39
CA SER A 152 0.08 -27.93 -20.82
C SER A 152 -0.73 -26.69 -21.17
N ALA A 153 -1.82 -26.41 -20.44
CA ALA A 153 -2.52 -25.13 -20.51
C ALA A 153 -1.82 -24.02 -19.69
N SER A 154 -0.96 -24.38 -18.73
CA SER A 154 -0.28 -23.51 -17.77
C SER A 154 1.02 -22.97 -18.36
N SER A 155 0.84 -22.13 -19.36
CA SER A 155 1.65 -20.90 -19.43
C SER A 155 1.17 -19.84 -18.43
N GLN A 156 0.14 -20.14 -17.61
CA GLN A 156 -0.49 -19.16 -16.73
C GLN A 156 -0.68 -19.73 -15.32
N ASN A 157 0.33 -19.57 -14.48
CA ASN A 157 0.23 -19.60 -13.01
C ASN A 157 -0.78 -18.53 -12.55
N THR A 158 -2.09 -18.81 -12.63
CA THR A 158 -3.15 -17.84 -12.37
C THR A 158 -3.15 -17.36 -10.91
N SER A 159 -2.98 -18.27 -9.94
CA SER A 159 -2.80 -17.91 -8.52
C SER A 159 -1.56 -17.03 -8.32
N GLY A 160 -0.43 -17.41 -8.94
CA GLY A 160 0.81 -16.64 -8.92
C GLY A 160 0.62 -15.24 -9.51
N ARG A 161 -0.14 -15.09 -10.60
CA ARG A 161 -0.46 -13.78 -11.20
C ARG A 161 -1.26 -12.91 -10.25
N PHE A 162 -2.35 -13.43 -9.67
CA PHE A 162 -3.13 -12.68 -8.68
C PHE A 162 -2.30 -12.28 -7.46
N PHE A 163 -1.40 -13.16 -7.00
CA PHE A 163 -0.46 -12.85 -5.93
C PHE A 163 0.53 -11.73 -6.32
N THR A 164 1.16 -11.81 -7.49
CA THR A 164 2.08 -10.76 -7.97
C THR A 164 1.37 -9.42 -8.16
N LEU A 165 0.11 -9.45 -8.59
CA LEU A 165 -0.71 -8.26 -8.80
C LEU A 165 -1.12 -7.63 -7.45
N GLY A 166 -1.44 -8.45 -6.44
CA GLY A 166 -1.62 -8.00 -5.06
C GLY A 166 -0.36 -7.37 -4.47
N MET A 167 0.81 -7.97 -4.71
CA MET A 167 2.11 -7.41 -4.30
C MET A 167 2.41 -6.07 -4.99
N PHE A 168 2.10 -5.95 -6.29
CA PHE A 168 2.23 -4.69 -7.01
C PHE A 168 1.36 -3.59 -6.39
N PHE A 169 0.09 -3.89 -6.08
CA PHE A 169 -0.81 -2.93 -5.44
C PHE A 169 -0.41 -2.56 -4.00
N MET A 170 0.25 -3.44 -3.25
CA MET A 170 0.87 -3.08 -1.97
C MET A 170 2.08 -2.15 -2.13
N SER A 171 2.87 -2.34 -3.20
CA SER A 171 4.07 -1.53 -3.44
C SER A 171 3.77 -0.09 -3.85
N LEU A 172 2.61 0.14 -4.47
CA LEU A 172 2.15 1.45 -4.97
C LEU A 172 1.95 2.50 -3.85
N PRO A 173 1.18 2.25 -2.77
CA PRO A 173 1.08 3.16 -1.64
C PRO A 173 2.42 3.38 -0.93
N VAL A 174 3.30 2.37 -0.86
CA VAL A 174 4.66 2.52 -0.31
C VAL A 174 5.51 3.45 -1.19
N GLY A 175 5.43 3.30 -2.51
CA GLY A 175 6.10 4.18 -3.47
C GLY A 175 5.58 5.61 -3.42
N VAL A 176 4.25 5.80 -3.39
CA VAL A 176 3.60 7.10 -3.21
C VAL A 176 4.04 7.72 -1.89
N TYR A 177 4.02 6.96 -0.79
CA TYR A 177 4.50 7.44 0.50
C TYR A 177 5.97 7.89 0.42
N CYS A 178 6.85 7.12 -0.22
CA CYS A 178 8.26 7.48 -0.37
C CYS A 178 8.48 8.70 -1.27
N LEU A 179 7.65 8.91 -2.30
CA LEU A 179 7.71 10.07 -3.18
C LEU A 179 7.23 11.34 -2.48
N TYR A 180 6.09 11.27 -1.78
CA TYR A 180 5.53 12.41 -1.07
C TYR A 180 6.29 12.75 0.21
N ASN A 181 6.85 11.74 0.86
CA ASN A 181 7.78 11.90 1.97
C ASN A 181 9.21 11.68 1.49
N GLN A 182 9.62 12.36 0.41
CA GLN A 182 11.00 12.29 -0.08
C GLN A 182 12.01 12.57 1.05
N ASP A 183 11.62 13.29 2.11
CA ASP A 183 12.43 13.49 3.31
C ASP A 183 11.92 12.79 4.60
N PHE A 184 10.99 11.84 4.53
CA PHE A 184 10.42 11.14 5.71
C PHE A 184 9.97 12.09 6.84
N GLY A 185 9.52 13.31 6.49
CA GLY A 185 9.13 14.35 7.44
C GLY A 185 10.27 15.21 7.99
N LEU A 186 11.45 15.21 7.37
CA LEU A 186 12.66 15.89 7.88
C LEU A 186 12.98 17.22 7.19
N GLU A 187 12.49 17.44 5.96
CA GLU A 187 12.42 18.74 5.33
C GLU A 187 10.99 18.95 4.81
N ARG A 188 10.33 20.01 5.27
CA ARG A 188 9.07 20.46 4.67
C ARG A 188 9.44 21.09 3.33
N ILE A 189 9.37 20.31 2.26
CA ILE A 189 9.26 20.90 0.93
C ILE A 189 7.92 21.62 0.91
N GLU A 190 7.93 22.94 1.03
CA GLU A 190 6.78 23.78 0.76
C GLU A 190 6.49 23.70 -0.75
N ILE A 191 5.79 22.64 -1.16
CA ILE A 191 5.27 22.54 -2.52
C ILE A 191 4.23 23.66 -2.66
N SER A 192 4.63 24.72 -3.35
CA SER A 192 3.89 25.98 -3.51
C SER A 192 2.53 25.83 -4.18
N GLN A 193 2.16 24.67 -4.72
CA GLN A 193 0.85 24.41 -5.32
C GLN A 193 0.34 23.01 -4.93
N PRO A 194 -0.40 22.90 -3.81
CA PRO A 194 -0.89 21.62 -3.28
C PRO A 194 -2.03 20.98 -4.10
N ASP A 195 -2.62 21.70 -5.05
CA ASP A 195 -3.85 21.25 -5.73
C ASP A 195 -3.57 20.39 -6.97
N ASP A 196 -2.51 20.69 -7.73
CA ASP A 196 -2.13 19.89 -8.91
C ASP A 196 -1.67 18.48 -8.51
N LEU A 197 -0.91 18.39 -7.42
CA LEU A 197 -0.36 17.13 -6.92
C LEU A 197 -1.48 16.23 -6.34
N LYS A 198 -2.50 16.81 -5.71
CA LYS A 198 -3.69 16.06 -5.26
C LYS A 198 -4.50 15.55 -6.44
N THR A 199 -4.68 16.39 -7.46
CA THR A 199 -5.42 16.04 -8.67
C THR A 199 -4.72 14.92 -9.44
N PHE A 200 -3.39 14.96 -9.51
CA PHE A 200 -2.57 13.90 -10.10
C PHE A 200 -2.69 12.58 -9.34
N ALA A 201 -2.57 12.58 -8.02
CA ALA A 201 -2.74 11.38 -7.20
C ALA A 201 -4.15 10.78 -7.30
N LEU A 202 -5.18 11.62 -7.30
CA LEU A 202 -6.56 11.18 -7.50
C LEU A 202 -6.73 10.57 -8.90
N GLY A 203 -6.11 11.17 -9.93
CA GLY A 203 -6.11 10.65 -11.30
C GLY A 203 -5.47 9.27 -11.39
N ILE A 204 -4.29 9.06 -10.78
CA ILE A 204 -3.65 7.75 -10.70
C ILE A 204 -4.55 6.75 -9.97
N CYS A 205 -5.13 7.13 -8.84
CA CYS A 205 -6.00 6.25 -8.06
C CYS A 205 -7.23 5.81 -8.87
N CYS A 206 -7.90 6.74 -9.54
CA CYS A 206 -9.03 6.44 -10.43
C CYS A 206 -8.63 5.54 -11.60
N ALA A 207 -7.50 5.83 -12.26
CA ALA A 207 -6.99 5.02 -13.36
C ALA A 207 -6.67 3.59 -12.90
N THR A 208 -6.06 3.42 -11.72
CA THR A 208 -5.81 2.10 -11.15
C THR A 208 -7.11 1.36 -10.84
N CYS A 209 -8.10 2.02 -10.21
CA CYS A 209 -9.39 1.41 -9.91
C CYS A 209 -10.12 0.94 -11.19
N ILE A 210 -10.08 1.73 -12.27
CA ILE A 210 -10.65 1.35 -13.57
C ILE A 210 -9.91 0.13 -14.14
N LEU A 211 -8.58 0.13 -14.12
CA LEU A 211 -7.78 -1.00 -14.59
C LEU A 211 -8.10 -2.29 -13.80
N ILE A 212 -8.25 -2.16 -12.48
CA ILE A 212 -8.63 -3.27 -11.59
C ILE A 212 -10.02 -3.80 -11.93
N ALA A 213 -11.00 -2.91 -12.12
CA ALA A 213 -12.35 -3.31 -12.51
C ALA A 213 -12.35 -4.05 -13.87
N LEU A 214 -11.59 -3.56 -14.85
CA LEU A 214 -11.45 -4.22 -16.15
C LEU A 214 -10.78 -5.59 -16.05
N LEU A 215 -9.70 -5.71 -15.26
CA LEU A 215 -9.05 -7.00 -14.99
C LEU A 215 -9.99 -7.97 -14.27
N TRP A 216 -10.83 -7.48 -13.37
CA TRP A 216 -11.80 -8.28 -12.64
C TRP A 216 -12.89 -8.82 -13.56
N VAL A 217 -13.44 -7.95 -14.42
CA VAL A 217 -14.42 -8.35 -15.46
C VAL A 217 -13.79 -9.35 -16.43
N PHE A 218 -12.56 -9.11 -16.87
CA PHE A 218 -11.84 -10.06 -17.75
C PHE A 218 -11.62 -11.42 -17.06
N ALA A 219 -11.21 -11.43 -15.80
CA ALA A 219 -11.02 -12.67 -15.04
C ALA A 219 -12.33 -13.46 -14.90
N TRP A 220 -13.44 -12.76 -14.61
CA TRP A 220 -14.75 -13.39 -14.48
C TRP A 220 -15.29 -13.95 -15.80
N ILE A 221 -15.15 -13.21 -16.89
CA ILE A 221 -15.70 -13.61 -18.19
C ILE A 221 -14.85 -14.71 -18.84
N PHE A 222 -13.52 -14.66 -18.71
CA PHE A 222 -12.64 -15.54 -19.49
C PHE A 222 -11.91 -16.59 -18.65
N SER A 223 -11.39 -16.24 -17.47
CA SER A 223 -10.58 -17.18 -16.68
C SER A 223 -11.43 -18.23 -15.97
N ILE A 224 -12.51 -17.82 -15.31
CA ILE A 224 -13.36 -18.76 -14.54
C ILE A 224 -14.01 -19.80 -15.45
N PRO A 225 -14.71 -19.44 -16.56
CA PRO A 225 -15.35 -20.42 -17.42
C PRO A 225 -14.34 -21.36 -18.09
N ARG A 226 -13.14 -20.84 -18.43
CA ARG A 226 -12.07 -21.67 -19.00
C ARG A 226 -11.55 -22.70 -17.99
N ALA A 227 -11.36 -22.30 -16.73
CA ALA A 227 -10.94 -23.23 -15.68
C ALA A 227 -11.98 -24.33 -15.47
N ILE A 228 -13.26 -23.98 -15.38
CA ILE A 228 -14.37 -24.94 -15.27
C ILE A 228 -14.42 -25.87 -16.49
N GLY A 229 -14.27 -25.30 -17.70
CA GLY A 229 -14.26 -26.08 -18.95
C GLY A 229 -13.12 -27.09 -19.02
N ILE A 230 -11.92 -26.73 -18.54
CA ILE A 230 -10.76 -27.65 -18.48
C ILE A 230 -11.05 -28.81 -17.52
N VAL A 231 -11.61 -28.53 -16.34
CA VAL A 231 -11.97 -29.56 -15.36
C VAL A 231 -13.02 -30.50 -15.94
N TYR A 232 -14.06 -29.96 -16.57
CA TYR A 232 -15.13 -30.74 -17.18
C TYR A 232 -14.63 -31.61 -18.34
N ALA A 233 -13.76 -31.06 -19.20
CA ALA A 233 -13.13 -31.81 -20.28
C ALA A 233 -12.23 -32.93 -19.75
N SER A 234 -11.51 -32.69 -18.66
CA SER A 234 -10.65 -33.70 -18.02
C SER A 234 -11.48 -34.86 -17.46
N LYS A 235 -12.59 -34.56 -16.78
CA LYS A 235 -13.53 -35.58 -16.28
C LYS A 235 -14.17 -36.39 -17.41
N LEU A 236 -14.65 -35.72 -18.46
CA LEU A 236 -15.22 -36.41 -19.63
C LEU A 236 -14.23 -37.39 -20.26
N LYS A 237 -12.98 -36.97 -20.41
CA LYS A 237 -11.93 -37.82 -20.98
C LYS A 237 -11.63 -39.03 -20.10
N ALA A 238 -11.56 -38.86 -18.78
CA ALA A 238 -11.37 -39.97 -17.86
C ALA A 238 -12.52 -40.98 -17.95
N THR A 239 -13.78 -40.50 -17.96
CA THR A 239 -14.96 -41.37 -18.13
C THR A 239 -14.94 -42.12 -19.46
N GLU A 240 -14.51 -41.47 -20.54
CA GLU A 240 -14.37 -42.11 -21.85
C GLU A 240 -13.31 -43.22 -21.84
N ASP A 241 -12.16 -42.97 -21.22
CA ASP A 241 -11.10 -43.97 -21.06
C ASP A 241 -11.57 -45.18 -20.21
N ASP A 242 -12.35 -44.95 -19.15
CA ASP A 242 -12.93 -46.02 -18.31
C ASP A 242 -13.97 -46.85 -19.06
N ILE A 243 -14.85 -46.21 -19.83
CA ILE A 243 -15.82 -46.91 -20.69
C ILE A 243 -15.09 -47.79 -21.71
N ASN A 244 -14.01 -47.27 -22.31
CA ASN A 244 -13.21 -48.02 -23.28
C ASN A 244 -12.53 -49.24 -22.65
N LEU A 245 -11.97 -49.10 -21.45
CA LEU A 245 -11.39 -50.22 -20.69
C LEU A 245 -12.44 -51.26 -20.31
N TRP A 246 -13.65 -50.84 -19.92
CA TRP A 246 -14.75 -51.75 -19.63
C TRP A 246 -15.20 -52.53 -20.87
N ILE A 247 -15.35 -51.86 -22.02
CA ILE A 247 -15.69 -52.50 -23.30
C ILE A 247 -14.62 -53.53 -23.70
N GLN A 248 -13.34 -53.19 -23.56
CA GLN A 248 -12.24 -54.12 -23.85
C GLN A 248 -12.27 -55.35 -22.93
N SER A 249 -12.48 -55.12 -21.63
CA SER A 249 -12.59 -56.19 -20.63
C SER A 249 -13.77 -57.12 -20.94
N LYS A 250 -14.94 -56.55 -21.27
CA LYS A 250 -16.13 -57.32 -21.66
C LYS A 250 -15.87 -58.20 -22.89
N LYS A 251 -15.28 -57.63 -23.95
CA LYS A 251 -14.92 -58.39 -25.16
C LYS A 251 -13.97 -59.54 -24.86
N PHE A 252 -13.02 -59.35 -23.95
CA PHE A 252 -12.11 -60.40 -23.51
C PHE A 252 -12.86 -61.54 -22.80
N PHE A 253 -13.77 -61.23 -21.88
CA PHE A 253 -14.58 -62.25 -21.20
C PHE A 253 -15.50 -63.01 -22.17
N ASP A 254 -16.16 -62.32 -23.10
CA ASP A 254 -17.00 -62.96 -24.12
C ASP A 254 -16.18 -63.92 -25.00
N GLN A 255 -14.93 -63.58 -25.33
CA GLN A 255 -14.03 -64.47 -26.07
C GLN A 255 -13.66 -65.72 -25.26
N VAL A 256 -13.33 -65.55 -23.97
CA VAL A 256 -12.99 -66.66 -23.08
C VAL A 256 -14.19 -67.61 -22.93
N GLU A 257 -15.39 -67.09 -22.71
CA GLU A 257 -16.61 -67.88 -22.58
C GLU A 257 -16.90 -68.69 -23.86
N ASN A 258 -16.81 -68.06 -25.04
CA ASN A 258 -16.99 -68.74 -26.32
C ASN A 258 -15.95 -69.84 -26.56
N THR A 259 -14.68 -69.64 -26.15
CA THR A 259 -13.67 -70.71 -26.25
C THR A 259 -13.90 -71.86 -25.27
N SER A 260 -14.53 -71.60 -24.12
CA SER A 260 -14.86 -72.64 -23.15
C SER A 260 -16.03 -73.52 -23.62
N ASN A 261 -17.05 -72.94 -24.26
CA ASN A 261 -18.20 -73.68 -24.79
C ASN A 261 -17.84 -74.60 -25.96
N ASN A 262 -16.79 -74.27 -26.74
CA ASN A 262 -16.32 -75.10 -27.85
C ASN A 262 -15.43 -76.29 -27.43
N ARG A 263 -15.11 -76.44 -26.14
CA ARG A 263 -14.27 -77.54 -25.63
C ARG A 263 -15.05 -78.70 -25.01
N ILE A 264 -16.38 -78.66 -25.05
CA ILE A 264 -17.29 -79.71 -24.58
C ILE A 264 -17.87 -80.42 -25.81
#